data_AF-A0A5H2XWZ7-F1
#
_entry.id   AF-A0A5H2XWZ7-F1
#
_cell.length_a   1.000
_cell.length_b   1.000
_cell.length_c   1.000
_cell.angle_alpha   90.00
_cell.angle_beta   90.00
_cell.angle_gamma   90.00
#
_symmetry.space_group_name_H-M   'P 1'
#
loop_
_entity.id
_entity.type
_entity.pdbx_description
1 polymer ?
#
loop_
_entity_poly.entity_id
_entity_poly.type
_entity_poly.pdbx_seq_one_letter_code
_entity_poly.pdbx_strand_id
1 'polypeptide(L)'
;MFKKSLLALALTGAAVSANAATVVTNTLTQTANTSITTPEVTAATKVSKEGLEGAANARILFDAIATANDQTAAAVQPAATELGLYVTTDIVIKENDTIIVTLPGAVFDTTLTPTIKTVTFQDAAGDADVDVTASTASFVKYDGDKMIFAVTGGTFPIATYNIGGFGLKSTSAASITPSFKAVSTVTAIGDYATGTAKAAAYSVVSELGGVKVTKALNGVIDVAADRKLFTAGNDTTTTDVLTVNTTTTTVDKLAITGPADFDITLTGDFSALDTDGDKKIETGEGSVTLGATTPVWAADLSSVTFKDVAVNTAHNVSVNISATAANRLTLATQSFTTSVTSDYTATTAKTDVKVLTNTAAGSWTLNGSEIEVPYLPFGDNTAPILRLTNASTKSGDLTVRYMIEGTEASWKTLGVLTTIKPGITNIADLVINAVKADAGVTKGKVALELVTNVPDADVDVTAGFKVVSEQDRGIVTTVKK
;
A
#
# COMPACT_ATOMS: atom_id res chain seq x y z
N MET A 1 62.97 21.48 33.68
CA MET A 1 62.30 22.70 34.19
C MET A 1 60.89 22.33 34.63
N PHE A 2 60.51 22.84 35.80
CA PHE A 2 59.30 22.50 36.53
C PHE A 2 58.07 23.26 36.01
N LYS A 3 56.92 22.56 36.05
CA LYS A 3 55.59 23.00 36.53
C LYS A 3 54.65 23.83 35.63
N LYS A 4 53.39 23.33 35.64
CA LYS A 4 52.07 24.02 35.68
C LYS A 4 51.47 24.40 34.31
N SER A 5 50.21 24.12 33.95
CA SER A 5 49.02 23.69 34.70
C SER A 5 47.96 23.02 33.80
N LEU A 6 47.18 22.16 34.45
CA LEU A 6 45.92 21.50 34.06
C LEU A 6 44.70 22.45 34.16
N LEU A 7 43.53 21.97 33.67
CA LEU A 7 42.12 22.47 33.72
C LEU A 7 41.68 23.31 32.51
N ALA A 8 40.93 22.77 31.52
CA ALA A 8 39.55 22.27 31.51
C ALA A 8 38.48 23.36 31.33
N LEU A 9 37.85 23.41 30.15
CA LEU A 9 36.41 23.64 30.01
C LEU A 9 35.92 23.10 28.65
N ALA A 10 35.06 22.09 28.72
CA ALA A 10 34.22 21.64 27.61
C ALA A 10 32.99 22.53 27.53
N LEU A 11 32.54 22.91 26.32
CA LEU A 11 31.14 22.89 25.88
C LEU A 11 31.00 23.45 24.46
N THR A 12 30.42 22.64 23.55
CA THR A 12 29.46 22.98 22.46
C THR A 12 29.82 24.12 21.48
N GLY A 13 29.75 23.99 20.15
CA GLY A 13 29.12 23.02 19.26
C GLY A 13 28.86 23.68 17.89
N ALA A 14 28.54 22.83 16.90
CA ALA A 14 27.91 23.11 15.60
C ALA A 14 28.77 23.64 14.41
N ALA A 15 28.83 22.76 13.38
CA ALA A 15 28.72 22.95 11.92
C ALA A 15 29.61 24.03 11.25
N VAL A 16 30.28 23.79 10.12
CA VAL A 16 29.74 23.26 8.85
C VAL A 16 30.91 22.69 8.03
N SER A 17 30.88 21.40 7.69
CA SER A 17 31.69 20.87 6.58
C SER A 17 30.74 20.58 5.42
N ALA A 18 30.88 21.38 4.36
CA ALA A 18 30.14 21.24 3.11
C ALA A 18 30.47 19.88 2.46
N ASN A 19 29.53 18.95 2.49
CA ASN A 19 29.55 17.82 1.58
C ASN A 19 29.08 18.33 0.20
N ALA A 20 30.00 18.37 -0.75
CA ALA A 20 29.67 18.50 -2.16
C ALA A 20 28.81 17.29 -2.56
N ALA A 21 27.54 17.52 -2.88
CA ALA A 21 26.69 16.51 -3.46
C ALA A 21 27.17 16.21 -4.88
N THR A 22 27.77 15.03 -5.06
CA THR A 22 28.01 14.45 -6.38
C THR A 22 26.66 14.09 -6.97
N VAL A 23 26.18 14.87 -7.93
CA VAL A 23 25.01 14.52 -8.73
C VAL A 23 25.43 13.41 -9.69
N VAL A 24 25.04 12.18 -9.38
CA VAL A 24 25.11 11.04 -10.29
C VAL A 24 23.86 11.10 -11.17
N THR A 25 23.99 11.63 -12.39
CA THR A 25 22.97 11.43 -13.43
C THR A 25 23.13 10.03 -13.99
N ASN A 26 22.26 9.10 -13.57
CA ASN A 26 22.10 7.84 -14.28
C ASN A 26 21.37 8.13 -15.60
N THR A 27 22.12 8.08 -16.70
CA THR A 27 21.56 8.09 -18.05
C THR A 27 20.87 6.75 -18.30
N LEU A 28 19.54 6.71 -18.15
CA LEU A 28 18.73 5.62 -18.66
C LEU A 28 18.63 5.77 -20.19
N THR A 29 19.37 4.93 -20.91
CA THR A 29 19.21 4.76 -22.36
C THR A 29 17.88 4.06 -22.61
N GLN A 30 16.80 4.82 -22.83
CA GLN A 30 15.56 4.29 -23.34
C GLN A 30 15.68 4.19 -24.86
N THR A 31 15.71 2.97 -25.39
CA THR A 31 15.56 2.69 -26.82
C THR A 31 14.14 3.08 -27.23
N ALA A 32 13.98 4.29 -27.76
CA ALA A 32 12.74 4.75 -28.35
C ALA A 32 12.55 4.11 -29.72
N ASN A 33 11.46 3.35 -29.89
CA ASN A 33 10.86 3.12 -31.18
C ASN A 33 9.54 3.92 -31.22
N THR A 34 9.31 4.59 -32.35
CA THR A 34 8.10 5.35 -32.76
C THR A 34 7.85 6.75 -32.17
N SER A 35 8.45 7.73 -32.87
CA SER A 35 7.97 9.06 -33.28
C SER A 35 6.83 9.75 -32.52
N ILE A 36 7.20 10.69 -31.64
CA ILE A 36 6.41 11.89 -31.34
C ILE A 36 7.24 13.08 -31.79
N THR A 37 6.70 13.89 -32.71
CA THR A 37 7.27 15.15 -33.15
C THR A 37 7.24 16.18 -32.01
N THR A 38 8.42 16.53 -31.50
CA THR A 38 8.62 17.64 -30.56
C THR A 38 8.65 18.99 -31.28
N PRO A 39 8.10 20.07 -30.71
CA PRO A 39 8.52 21.43 -31.04
C PRO A 39 9.87 21.73 -30.35
N GLU A 40 10.76 22.41 -31.07
CA GLU A 40 12.03 22.92 -30.53
C GLU A 40 11.80 23.75 -29.25
N VAL A 41 12.43 23.35 -28.15
CA VAL A 41 12.74 24.26 -27.04
C VAL A 41 14.20 24.66 -27.17
N THR A 42 14.42 25.77 -27.86
CA THR A 42 15.72 26.43 -27.93
C THR A 42 15.95 27.24 -26.64
N ALA A 43 17.16 27.10 -26.07
CA ALA A 43 17.75 27.84 -24.95
C ALA A 43 17.47 27.35 -23.51
N ALA A 44 18.46 26.64 -22.95
CA ALA A 44 18.62 26.48 -21.51
C ALA A 44 18.97 27.84 -20.87
N THR A 45 18.15 28.27 -19.91
CA THR A 45 18.40 29.51 -19.14
C THR A 45 19.40 29.19 -18.02
N LYS A 46 20.57 29.85 -18.01
CA LYS A 46 21.56 29.71 -16.94
C LYS A 46 21.13 30.51 -15.71
N VAL A 47 21.05 29.85 -14.56
CA VAL A 47 20.85 30.50 -13.25
C VAL A 47 22.23 30.82 -12.66
N SER A 48 22.50 32.09 -12.35
CA SER A 48 23.73 32.51 -11.67
C SER A 48 23.56 32.41 -10.13
N LYS A 49 24.68 32.53 -9.40
CA LYS A 49 24.71 32.55 -7.92
C LYS A 49 23.97 33.74 -7.29
N GLU A 50 23.56 34.73 -8.10
CA GLU A 50 22.84 35.93 -7.65
C GLU A 50 21.31 35.84 -7.88
N GLY A 51 20.80 34.72 -8.42
CA GLY A 51 19.38 34.53 -8.72
C GLY A 51 18.97 34.97 -10.14
N LEU A 52 17.77 34.56 -10.58
CA LEU A 52 17.23 34.89 -11.91
C LEU A 52 16.99 36.40 -12.04
N GLU A 53 17.66 37.04 -13.00
CA GLU A 53 17.39 38.44 -13.35
C GLU A 53 16.14 38.54 -14.24
N GLY A 54 15.17 39.35 -13.81
CA GLY A 54 14.14 39.90 -14.69
C GLY A 54 12.80 39.15 -14.67
N ALA A 55 11.75 39.91 -14.33
CA ALA A 55 10.37 39.47 -14.27
C ALA A 55 9.86 38.87 -15.59
N ALA A 56 9.77 37.55 -15.65
CA ALA A 56 8.84 36.82 -16.48
C ALA A 56 8.25 35.69 -15.63
N ASN A 57 6.93 35.52 -15.66
CA ASN A 57 6.18 34.58 -14.84
C ASN A 57 6.57 33.12 -15.15
N ALA A 58 7.67 32.65 -14.58
CA ALA A 58 8.07 31.26 -14.58
C ALA A 58 7.32 30.53 -13.46
N ARG A 59 6.20 29.91 -13.82
CA ARG A 59 5.47 28.99 -12.94
C ARG A 59 6.25 27.68 -12.87
N ILE A 60 7.12 27.56 -11.86
CA ILE A 60 7.83 26.33 -11.54
C ILE A 60 6.78 25.33 -11.00
N LEU A 61 6.43 24.33 -11.80
CA LEU A 61 5.75 23.15 -11.28
C LEU A 61 6.78 22.36 -10.46
N PHE A 62 6.65 22.42 -9.13
CA PHE A 62 7.24 21.40 -8.30
C PHE A 62 6.40 20.13 -8.45
N ASP A 63 6.93 19.13 -9.15
CA ASP A 63 6.51 17.76 -8.96
C ASP A 63 6.81 17.38 -7.51
N ALA A 64 5.77 17.45 -6.68
CA ALA A 64 5.78 16.88 -5.36
C ALA A 64 5.86 15.35 -5.52
N ILE A 65 7.08 14.80 -5.45
CA ILE A 65 7.28 13.41 -5.08
C ILE A 65 6.89 13.31 -3.61
N ALA A 66 5.58 13.11 -3.38
CA ALA A 66 5.06 12.68 -2.11
C ALA A 66 5.45 11.22 -1.92
N THR A 67 6.33 10.97 -0.94
CA THR A 67 6.52 9.64 -0.37
C THR A 67 5.21 9.25 0.32
N ALA A 68 4.31 8.62 -0.43
CA ALA A 68 3.04 8.12 0.06
C ALA A 68 3.29 6.86 0.89
N ASN A 69 3.35 7.04 2.21
CA ASN A 69 3.24 5.94 3.16
C ASN A 69 2.33 6.38 4.32
N ASP A 70 1.12 6.84 3.98
CA ASP A 70 -0.09 6.77 4.84
C ASP A 70 -1.30 7.18 3.98
N GLN A 71 -2.14 6.23 3.57
CA GLN A 71 -3.36 6.55 2.80
C GLN A 71 -4.45 7.08 3.73
N THR A 72 -4.41 8.40 3.95
CA THR A 72 -5.63 9.21 4.04
C THR A 72 -5.72 10.08 2.78
N ALA A 73 -5.66 9.43 1.62
CA ALA A 73 -5.96 10.09 0.35
C ALA A 73 -7.40 10.59 0.42
N ALA A 74 -7.57 11.87 0.76
CA ALA A 74 -8.79 12.60 0.47
C ALA A 74 -9.05 12.40 -1.02
N ALA A 75 -10.08 11.63 -1.35
CA ALA A 75 -10.50 11.40 -2.72
C ALA A 75 -10.61 12.78 -3.39
N VAL A 76 -9.69 13.06 -4.31
CA VAL A 76 -9.85 14.17 -5.24
C VAL A 76 -11.07 13.79 -6.06
N GLN A 77 -12.24 14.27 -5.63
CA GLN A 77 -13.48 14.14 -6.38
C GLN A 77 -13.19 14.75 -7.75
N PRO A 78 -13.20 13.97 -8.85
CA PRO A 78 -13.04 14.55 -10.18
C PRO A 78 -14.10 15.64 -10.33
N ALA A 79 -13.73 16.78 -10.91
CA ALA A 79 -14.69 17.85 -11.20
C ALA A 79 -15.86 17.23 -11.95
N ALA A 80 -17.07 17.34 -11.38
CA ALA A 80 -18.27 16.76 -11.96
C ALA A 80 -18.39 17.24 -13.42
N THR A 81 -18.24 16.32 -14.37
CA THR A 81 -18.45 16.63 -15.79
C THR A 81 -19.88 17.13 -15.93
N GLU A 82 -20.07 18.36 -16.42
CA GLU A 82 -21.41 18.94 -16.54
C GLU A 82 -22.33 18.00 -17.34
N LEU A 83 -23.41 17.55 -16.70
CA LEU A 83 -24.38 16.66 -17.32
C LEU A 83 -25.21 17.44 -18.34
N GLY A 84 -25.38 16.88 -19.54
CA GLY A 84 -26.27 17.41 -20.58
C GLY A 84 -27.48 16.49 -20.77
N LEU A 85 -28.69 17.02 -20.63
CA LEU A 85 -29.95 16.31 -20.89
C LEU A 85 -30.66 16.94 -22.08
N TYR A 86 -30.91 16.15 -23.13
CA TYR A 86 -31.63 16.60 -24.32
C TYR A 86 -33.12 16.27 -24.21
N VAL A 87 -33.95 17.31 -24.30
CA VAL A 87 -35.41 17.21 -24.25
C VAL A 87 -35.98 17.77 -25.55
N THR A 88 -36.79 16.99 -26.27
CA THR A 88 -37.57 17.50 -27.40
C THR A 88 -39.00 17.80 -26.95
N THR A 89 -39.50 18.98 -27.30
CA THR A 89 -40.91 19.34 -27.12
C THR A 89 -41.65 19.22 -28.43
N ASP A 90 -42.93 18.86 -28.37
CA ASP A 90 -43.86 18.78 -29.51
C ASP A 90 -44.79 19.99 -29.59
N ILE A 91 -44.74 20.87 -28.58
CA ILE A 91 -45.52 22.10 -28.52
C ILE A 91 -44.66 23.29 -28.08
N VAL A 92 -45.23 24.47 -28.30
CA VAL A 92 -44.69 25.77 -27.91
C VAL A 92 -44.93 26.03 -26.42
N ILE A 93 -43.88 26.39 -25.68
CA ILE A 93 -43.95 26.77 -24.25
C ILE A 93 -43.85 28.30 -24.14
N LYS A 94 -44.71 28.92 -23.34
CA LYS A 94 -44.89 30.37 -23.29
C LYS A 94 -44.26 30.98 -22.03
N GLU A 95 -44.07 32.29 -22.06
CA GLU A 95 -43.71 33.08 -20.89
C GLU A 95 -44.68 32.81 -19.73
N ASN A 96 -44.14 32.75 -18.51
CA ASN A 96 -44.83 32.37 -17.28
C ASN A 96 -45.22 30.90 -17.15
N ASP A 97 -44.88 30.03 -18.09
CA ASP A 97 -45.03 28.59 -17.88
C ASP A 97 -43.96 28.05 -16.92
N THR A 98 -44.26 26.89 -16.33
CA THR A 98 -43.30 26.11 -15.54
C THR A 98 -42.86 24.89 -16.31
N ILE A 99 -41.55 24.71 -16.44
CA ILE A 99 -40.93 23.51 -17.01
C ILE A 99 -40.52 22.59 -15.85
N ILE A 100 -40.93 21.32 -15.91
CA ILE A 100 -40.61 20.30 -14.93
C ILE A 100 -39.92 19.14 -15.63
N VAL A 101 -38.70 18.85 -15.19
CA VAL A 101 -37.91 17.72 -15.64
C VAL A 101 -37.84 16.74 -14.50
N THR A 102 -38.36 15.53 -14.69
CA THR A 102 -38.32 14.47 -13.67
C THR A 102 -37.26 13.46 -14.05
N LEU A 103 -36.41 13.09 -13.10
CA LEU A 103 -35.38 12.06 -13.22
C LEU A 103 -35.65 11.00 -12.14
N PRO A 104 -36.57 10.05 -12.38
CA PRO A 104 -37.02 9.12 -11.34
C PRO A 104 -35.87 8.40 -10.64
N GLY A 105 -35.86 8.47 -9.30
CA GLY A 105 -34.81 7.87 -8.47
C GLY A 105 -33.49 8.64 -8.41
N ALA A 106 -33.41 9.83 -9.03
CA ALA A 106 -32.27 10.71 -8.90
C ALA A 106 -32.20 11.36 -7.51
N VAL A 107 -30.98 11.57 -7.03
CA VAL A 107 -30.69 12.46 -5.90
C VAL A 107 -29.76 13.54 -6.42
N PHE A 108 -30.26 14.78 -6.59
CA PHE A 108 -29.45 15.87 -7.15
C PHE A 108 -28.40 16.39 -6.18
N ASP A 109 -27.26 16.84 -6.73
CA ASP A 109 -26.36 17.74 -6.04
C ASP A 109 -26.96 19.16 -6.03
N THR A 110 -27.52 19.52 -4.87
CA THR A 110 -28.20 20.81 -4.69
C THR A 110 -27.26 22.00 -4.62
N THR A 111 -25.93 21.78 -4.69
CA THR A 111 -24.94 22.87 -4.78
C THR A 111 -24.77 23.38 -6.22
N LEU A 112 -25.24 22.62 -7.21
CA LEU A 112 -25.19 22.97 -8.63
C LEU A 112 -26.50 23.59 -9.10
N THR A 113 -26.42 24.57 -10.00
CA THR A 113 -27.57 25.29 -10.55
C THR A 113 -27.78 24.91 -12.02
N PRO A 114 -28.83 24.12 -12.34
CA PRO A 114 -29.13 23.72 -13.70
C PRO A 114 -29.42 24.93 -14.60
N THR A 115 -29.10 24.81 -15.88
CA THR A 115 -29.43 25.81 -16.91
C THR A 115 -30.10 25.15 -18.10
N ILE A 116 -31.07 25.82 -18.72
CA ILE A 116 -31.66 25.38 -19.99
C ILE A 116 -31.04 26.23 -21.10
N LYS A 117 -30.43 25.59 -22.08
CA LYS A 117 -29.93 26.21 -23.30
C LYS A 117 -30.67 25.61 -24.49
N THR A 118 -31.13 26.47 -25.40
CA THR A 118 -31.67 26.01 -26.69
C THR A 118 -30.55 25.35 -27.48
N VAL A 119 -30.79 24.15 -28.00
CA VAL A 119 -29.89 23.53 -28.98
C VAL A 119 -30.47 23.83 -30.35
N THR A 120 -29.84 24.75 -31.08
CA THR A 120 -30.11 24.90 -32.51
C THR A 120 -29.48 23.72 -33.24
N PHE A 121 -30.30 22.86 -33.85
CA PHE A 121 -29.79 21.97 -34.87
C PHE A 121 -29.64 22.77 -36.17
N GLN A 122 -28.49 22.62 -36.83
CA GLN A 122 -28.44 22.86 -38.27
C GLN A 122 -29.40 21.86 -38.92
N ASP A 123 -30.23 22.33 -39.84
CA ASP A 123 -30.95 21.40 -40.70
C ASP A 123 -29.94 20.61 -41.57
N ALA A 124 -30.40 19.56 -42.25
CA ALA A 124 -29.52 18.76 -43.12
C ALA A 124 -28.96 19.54 -44.33
N ALA A 125 -29.43 20.77 -44.59
CA ALA A 125 -28.95 21.66 -45.64
C ALA A 125 -27.83 22.61 -45.16
N GLY A 126 -27.53 22.65 -43.86
CA GLY A 126 -26.44 23.46 -43.31
C GLY A 126 -26.78 24.95 -43.26
N ASP A 127 -28.04 25.33 -43.43
CA ASP A 127 -28.45 26.73 -43.27
C ASP A 127 -28.42 27.09 -41.77
N ALA A 128 -27.61 28.09 -41.45
CA ALA A 128 -27.65 28.75 -40.15
C ALA A 128 -28.80 29.76 -40.16
N ASP A 129 -29.37 29.99 -38.97
CA ASP A 129 -30.40 30.97 -38.65
C ASP A 129 -31.86 30.57 -38.91
N VAL A 130 -32.44 29.98 -37.88
CA VAL A 130 -33.57 30.67 -37.28
C VAL A 130 -33.05 31.35 -36.02
N ASP A 131 -33.04 32.68 -36.04
CA ASP A 131 -32.76 33.55 -34.90
C ASP A 131 -33.82 33.26 -33.82
N VAL A 132 -33.58 32.25 -32.99
CA VAL A 132 -34.45 31.93 -31.86
C VAL A 132 -34.31 33.09 -30.90
N THR A 133 -35.29 33.99 -30.94
CA THR A 133 -35.39 35.10 -29.97
C THR A 133 -35.15 34.52 -28.58
N ALA A 134 -34.13 35.05 -27.89
CA ALA A 134 -33.57 34.48 -26.67
C ALA A 134 -34.68 34.17 -25.66
N SER A 135 -35.10 32.91 -25.62
CA SER A 135 -36.10 32.43 -24.69
C SER A 135 -35.36 32.05 -23.42
N THR A 136 -35.73 32.64 -22.30
CA THR A 136 -35.03 32.45 -21.03
C THR A 136 -35.89 31.65 -20.06
N ALA A 137 -35.32 30.58 -19.53
CA ALA A 137 -35.88 29.85 -18.40
C ALA A 137 -34.90 29.92 -17.23
N SER A 138 -35.39 30.28 -16.05
CA SER A 138 -34.60 30.38 -14.83
C SER A 138 -34.88 29.16 -13.95
N PHE A 139 -33.82 28.54 -13.44
CA PHE A 139 -33.96 27.47 -12.46
C PHE A 139 -34.61 28.01 -11.18
N VAL A 140 -35.60 27.28 -10.67
CA VAL A 140 -36.34 27.63 -9.47
C VAL A 140 -35.85 26.82 -8.29
N LYS A 141 -35.92 25.49 -8.38
CA LYS A 141 -35.54 24.57 -7.30
C LYS A 141 -35.43 23.13 -7.78
N TYR A 142 -34.77 22.32 -6.95
CA TYR A 142 -34.96 20.88 -6.93
C TYR A 142 -36.18 20.54 -6.04
N ASP A 143 -36.96 19.54 -6.45
CA ASP A 143 -38.09 19.00 -5.67
C ASP A 143 -38.08 17.48 -5.75
N GLY A 144 -37.33 16.84 -4.84
CA GLY A 144 -37.06 15.41 -4.90
C GLY A 144 -36.30 15.03 -6.16
N ASP A 145 -36.94 14.25 -7.02
CA ASP A 145 -36.42 13.78 -8.31
C ASP A 145 -36.73 14.74 -9.48
N LYS A 146 -37.17 15.97 -9.18
CA LYS A 146 -37.52 16.99 -10.18
C LYS A 146 -36.58 18.19 -10.18
N MET A 147 -36.31 18.71 -11.37
CA MET A 147 -35.81 20.07 -11.60
C MET A 147 -36.94 20.95 -12.12
N ILE A 148 -37.13 22.11 -11.50
CA ILE A 148 -38.20 23.04 -11.84
C ILE A 148 -37.59 24.33 -12.38
N PHE A 149 -38.08 24.77 -13.54
CA PHE A 149 -37.68 26.02 -14.18
C PHE A 149 -38.92 26.88 -14.45
N ALA A 150 -38.77 28.18 -14.34
CA ALA A 150 -39.79 29.15 -14.73
C ALA A 150 -39.37 29.80 -16.05
N VAL A 151 -40.29 29.88 -17.01
CA VAL A 151 -40.06 30.60 -18.27
C VAL A 151 -40.23 32.09 -17.99
N THR A 152 -39.12 32.83 -18.00
CA THR A 152 -39.05 34.24 -17.57
C THR A 152 -39.05 35.22 -18.74
N GLY A 153 -38.92 34.74 -19.98
CA GLY A 153 -38.98 35.60 -21.16
C GLY A 153 -39.07 34.81 -22.46
N GLY A 154 -39.86 35.34 -23.40
CA GLY A 154 -39.97 34.81 -24.75
C GLY A 154 -40.90 33.60 -24.88
N THR A 155 -40.77 32.89 -25.99
CA THR A 155 -41.57 31.72 -26.33
C THR A 155 -40.62 30.64 -26.81
N PHE A 156 -40.59 29.53 -26.07
CA PHE A 156 -39.80 28.34 -26.36
C PHE A 156 -40.50 27.59 -27.51
N PRO A 157 -39.93 27.57 -28.73
CA PRO A 157 -40.55 26.90 -29.87
C PRO A 157 -40.56 25.38 -29.72
N ILE A 158 -41.16 24.69 -30.69
CA ILE A 158 -41.01 23.23 -30.83
C ILE A 158 -39.56 22.96 -31.22
N ALA A 159 -38.75 22.49 -30.27
CA ALA A 159 -37.31 22.30 -30.46
C ALA A 159 -36.75 21.27 -29.47
N THR A 160 -35.44 20.99 -29.60
CA THR A 160 -34.69 20.27 -28.57
C THR A 160 -33.91 21.24 -27.70
N TYR A 161 -34.01 21.03 -26.40
CA TYR A 161 -33.37 21.81 -25.36
C TYR A 161 -32.31 20.96 -24.67
N ASN A 162 -31.14 21.54 -24.40
CA ASN A 162 -30.11 20.96 -23.56
C ASN A 162 -30.20 21.56 -22.17
N ILE A 163 -30.43 20.71 -21.19
CA ILE A 163 -30.41 21.06 -19.79
C ILE A 163 -29.03 20.68 -19.26
N GLY A 164 -28.24 21.69 -18.93
CA GLY A 164 -26.86 21.59 -18.45
C GLY A 164 -26.71 21.97 -16.98
N GLY A 165 -25.49 21.89 -16.43
CA GLY A 165 -25.13 22.50 -15.14
C GLY A 165 -25.74 21.85 -13.90
N PHE A 166 -26.25 20.63 -14.00
CA PHE A 166 -26.72 19.84 -12.87
C PHE A 166 -25.80 18.64 -12.61
N GLY A 167 -25.85 18.09 -11.40
CA GLY A 167 -25.12 16.88 -11.03
C GLY A 167 -26.00 15.93 -10.21
N LEU A 168 -25.67 14.64 -10.26
CA LEU A 168 -26.32 13.60 -9.48
C LEU A 168 -25.38 13.15 -8.36
N LYS A 169 -25.92 12.81 -7.19
CA LYS A 169 -25.15 12.14 -6.12
C LYS A 169 -24.97 10.66 -6.47
N SER A 170 -23.87 10.08 -5.99
CA SER A 170 -23.51 8.66 -6.20
C SER A 170 -24.54 7.64 -5.68
N THR A 171 -25.49 8.08 -4.83
CA THR A 171 -26.61 7.26 -4.33
C THR A 171 -27.84 7.24 -5.26
N SER A 172 -27.77 7.88 -6.44
CA SER A 172 -28.88 7.89 -7.40
C SER A 172 -29.10 6.51 -8.03
N ALA A 173 -30.31 6.26 -8.53
CA ALA A 173 -30.64 5.01 -9.21
C ALA A 173 -29.69 4.73 -10.41
N ALA A 174 -29.34 3.44 -10.60
CA ALA A 174 -28.38 3.00 -11.63
C ALA A 174 -28.88 3.14 -13.08
N SER A 175 -30.16 3.47 -13.28
CA SER A 175 -30.75 3.83 -14.56
C SER A 175 -31.86 4.83 -14.31
N ILE A 176 -31.83 5.95 -15.02
CA ILE A 176 -32.81 7.03 -14.91
C ILE A 176 -33.38 7.29 -16.29
N THR A 177 -34.70 7.14 -16.43
CA THR A 177 -35.44 7.53 -17.64
C THR A 177 -36.08 8.89 -17.39
N PRO A 178 -35.51 9.99 -17.90
CA PRO A 178 -36.04 11.31 -17.63
C PRO A 178 -37.38 11.51 -18.35
N SER A 179 -38.25 12.30 -17.74
CA SER A 179 -39.47 12.80 -18.36
C SER A 179 -39.51 14.31 -18.29
N PHE A 180 -40.21 14.91 -19.24
CA PHE A 180 -40.37 16.35 -19.33
C PHE A 180 -41.84 16.70 -19.42
N LYS A 181 -42.23 17.74 -18.68
CA LYS A 181 -43.53 18.38 -18.83
C LYS A 181 -43.47 19.89 -18.69
N ALA A 182 -44.31 20.60 -19.43
CA ALA A 182 -44.60 22.00 -19.16
C ALA A 182 -45.98 22.14 -18.49
N VAL A 183 -46.14 23.15 -17.65
CA VAL A 183 -47.38 23.42 -16.92
C VAL A 183 -47.72 24.89 -17.11
N SER A 184 -48.94 25.16 -17.58
CA SER A 184 -49.37 26.54 -17.77
C SER A 184 -49.74 27.17 -16.44
N THR A 185 -49.46 28.46 -16.29
CA THR A 185 -50.05 29.26 -15.20
C THR A 185 -51.55 29.48 -15.38
N VAL A 186 -52.09 29.26 -16.59
CA VAL A 186 -53.54 29.25 -16.84
C VAL A 186 -54.11 27.91 -16.39
N THR A 187 -54.77 27.88 -15.24
CA THR A 187 -55.27 26.67 -14.56
C THR A 187 -56.18 25.81 -15.44
N ALA A 188 -56.86 26.40 -16.43
CA ALA A 188 -57.74 25.70 -17.36
C ALA A 188 -57.00 24.89 -18.45
N ILE A 189 -55.74 25.20 -18.72
CA ILE A 189 -54.91 24.49 -19.72
C ILE A 189 -54.25 23.25 -19.10
N GLY A 190 -53.88 23.32 -17.81
CA GLY A 190 -53.27 22.21 -17.08
C GLY A 190 -51.86 21.85 -17.58
N ASP A 191 -51.50 20.58 -17.41
CA ASP A 191 -50.24 20.00 -17.90
C ASP A 191 -50.31 19.88 -19.43
N TYR A 192 -49.31 20.41 -20.14
CA TYR A 192 -49.25 20.38 -21.60
C TYR A 192 -47.79 20.33 -22.08
N ALA A 193 -47.52 19.68 -23.21
CA ALA A 193 -46.19 19.16 -23.60
C ALA A 193 -45.78 17.98 -22.74
N THR A 194 -45.94 16.76 -23.25
CA THR A 194 -45.33 15.57 -22.64
C THR A 194 -44.28 15.06 -23.59
N GLY A 195 -43.01 15.32 -23.27
CA GLY A 195 -41.87 14.83 -24.04
C GLY A 195 -41.22 13.63 -23.35
N THR A 196 -40.82 12.64 -24.13
CA THR A 196 -39.81 11.66 -23.68
C THR A 196 -38.44 12.33 -23.82
N ALA A 197 -37.83 12.64 -22.68
CA ALA A 197 -36.46 13.12 -22.68
C ALA A 197 -35.52 11.95 -22.96
N LYS A 198 -34.49 12.16 -23.78
CA LYS A 198 -33.45 11.17 -24.01
C LYS A 198 -32.28 11.53 -23.10
N ALA A 199 -32.22 10.93 -21.91
CA ALA A 199 -31.01 11.03 -21.09
C ALA A 199 -29.86 10.34 -21.81
N ALA A 200 -28.66 10.91 -21.70
CA ALA A 200 -27.47 10.08 -21.68
C ALA A 200 -27.66 9.08 -20.53
N ALA A 201 -27.68 7.78 -20.83
CA ALA A 201 -27.85 6.75 -19.81
C ALA A 201 -26.70 6.88 -18.78
N TYR A 202 -27.01 7.36 -17.59
CA TYR A 202 -26.09 7.34 -16.46
C TYR A 202 -26.10 5.92 -15.90
N SER A 203 -24.92 5.32 -15.88
CA SER A 203 -24.67 4.07 -15.16
C SER A 203 -23.66 4.39 -14.09
N VAL A 204 -24.02 4.24 -12.82
CA VAL A 204 -23.02 4.17 -11.75
C VAL A 204 -22.28 2.85 -11.91
N VAL A 205 -20.97 2.86 -11.66
CA VAL A 205 -20.17 1.64 -11.60
C VAL A 205 -19.63 1.45 -10.19
N SER A 206 -19.60 0.20 -9.76
CA SER A 206 -18.86 -0.15 -8.55
C SER A 206 -17.37 -0.13 -8.89
N GLU A 207 -16.61 0.72 -8.21
CA GLU A 207 -15.15 0.72 -8.25
C GLU A 207 -14.61 0.08 -6.98
N LEU A 208 -13.33 -0.29 -6.97
CA LEU A 208 -12.70 -0.84 -5.76
C LEU A 208 -12.48 0.30 -4.77
N GLY A 209 -13.16 0.24 -3.64
CA GLY A 209 -13.12 1.24 -2.58
C GLY A 209 -11.96 1.07 -1.60
N GLY A 210 -11.25 -0.06 -1.67
CA GLY A 210 -10.03 -0.27 -0.88
C GLY A 210 -9.62 -1.74 -0.79
N VAL A 211 -8.33 -1.93 -0.53
CA VAL A 211 -7.70 -3.24 -0.29
C VAL A 211 -6.91 -3.15 1.01
N LYS A 212 -7.03 -4.14 1.89
CA LYS A 212 -6.24 -4.19 3.13
C LYS A 212 -5.94 -5.61 3.57
N VAL A 213 -4.80 -5.79 4.24
CA VAL A 213 -4.50 -7.01 5.00
C VAL A 213 -5.33 -6.99 6.28
N THR A 214 -6.17 -8.01 6.49
CA THR A 214 -6.98 -8.16 7.71
C THR A 214 -6.49 -9.25 8.63
N LYS A 215 -5.70 -10.19 8.11
CA LYS A 215 -4.97 -11.19 8.89
C LYS A 215 -3.59 -11.35 8.27
N ALA A 216 -2.54 -11.13 9.03
CA ALA A 216 -1.16 -11.28 8.59
C ALA A 216 -0.65 -12.70 8.90
N LEU A 217 0.33 -13.17 8.12
CA LEU A 217 1.09 -14.38 8.43
C LEU A 217 1.79 -14.22 9.78
N ASN A 218 1.63 -15.20 10.64
CA ASN A 218 2.19 -15.14 12.00
C ASN A 218 2.67 -16.51 12.51
N GLY A 219 2.99 -17.42 11.58
CA GLY A 219 3.51 -18.74 11.88
C GLY A 219 4.75 -18.67 12.78
N VAL A 220 4.69 -19.36 13.91
CA VAL A 220 5.84 -19.56 14.80
C VAL A 220 6.43 -20.92 14.50
N ILE A 221 7.58 -20.96 13.84
CA ILE A 221 8.26 -22.18 13.40
C ILE A 221 8.66 -23.01 14.62
N ASP A 222 8.28 -24.29 14.62
CA ASP A 222 8.56 -25.23 15.68
C ASP A 222 9.93 -25.88 15.53
N VAL A 223 10.86 -25.43 16.35
CA VAL A 223 12.22 -25.95 16.49
C VAL A 223 12.23 -27.37 17.05
N ALA A 224 11.26 -27.75 17.90
CA ALA A 224 11.16 -29.13 18.42
C ALA A 224 10.81 -30.13 17.30
N ALA A 225 10.07 -29.65 16.30
CA ALA A 225 9.77 -30.36 15.07
C ALA A 225 10.82 -30.13 13.96
N ASP A 226 12.08 -29.87 14.32
CA ASP A 226 13.19 -29.61 13.37
C ASP A 226 12.89 -28.48 12.36
N ARG A 227 12.08 -27.48 12.73
CA ARG A 227 11.64 -26.38 11.86
C ARG A 227 10.85 -26.83 10.64
N LYS A 228 10.12 -27.92 10.78
CA LYS A 228 9.28 -28.52 9.71
C LYS A 228 7.80 -28.25 9.89
N LEU A 229 7.41 -27.61 10.99
CA LEU A 229 6.04 -27.32 11.35
C LEU A 229 5.98 -25.92 11.96
N PHE A 230 4.78 -25.39 12.08
CA PHE A 230 4.49 -24.31 13.01
C PHE A 230 4.08 -24.91 14.36
N THR A 231 4.39 -24.20 15.44
CA THR A 231 3.67 -24.38 16.71
C THR A 231 2.22 -23.94 16.49
N ALA A 232 1.28 -24.53 17.22
CA ALA A 232 -0.13 -24.19 17.08
C ALA A 232 -0.35 -22.69 17.44
N GLY A 233 -0.42 -21.84 16.41
CA GLY A 233 -0.81 -20.43 16.51
C GLY A 233 -2.30 -20.21 16.24
N ASN A 234 -2.65 -19.09 15.60
CA ASN A 234 -4.03 -18.74 15.17
C ASN A 234 -4.53 -19.52 13.93
N ASP A 235 -3.73 -20.47 13.42
CA ASP A 235 -4.07 -21.33 12.27
C ASP A 235 -3.90 -22.82 12.63
N THR A 236 -2.98 -23.53 11.97
CA THR A 236 -2.71 -24.95 12.24
C THR A 236 -1.20 -25.21 12.33
N THR A 237 -0.79 -26.41 12.73
CA THR A 237 0.62 -26.78 12.80
C THR A 237 1.30 -26.90 11.43
N THR A 238 0.53 -26.93 10.35
CA THR A 238 1.03 -27.09 8.97
C THR A 238 0.58 -25.96 8.05
N THR A 239 -0.18 -24.98 8.54
CA THR A 239 -0.76 -23.94 7.69
C THR A 239 -0.75 -22.61 8.41
N ASP A 240 -0.33 -21.57 7.71
CA ASP A 240 -0.40 -20.17 8.11
C ASP A 240 -1.16 -19.39 7.03
N VAL A 241 -2.05 -18.48 7.42
CA VAL A 241 -3.02 -17.85 6.51
C VAL A 241 -2.92 -16.34 6.53
N LEU A 242 -2.67 -15.76 5.35
CA LEU A 242 -2.84 -14.35 5.05
C LEU A 242 -4.28 -14.12 4.56
N THR A 243 -4.98 -13.13 5.12
CA THR A 243 -6.27 -12.67 4.60
C THR A 243 -6.15 -11.24 4.07
N VAL A 244 -6.49 -11.07 2.80
CA VAL A 244 -6.60 -9.76 2.13
C VAL A 244 -8.07 -9.50 1.81
N ASN A 245 -8.63 -8.39 2.30
CA ASN A 245 -10.01 -8.01 1.99
C ASN A 245 -10.03 -6.95 0.92
N THR A 246 -10.92 -7.15 -0.06
CA THR A 246 -11.31 -6.15 -1.05
C THR A 246 -12.67 -5.56 -0.69
N THR A 247 -12.86 -4.26 -0.94
CA THR A 247 -14.15 -3.59 -0.81
C THR A 247 -14.42 -2.78 -2.06
N THR A 248 -15.67 -2.67 -2.49
CA THR A 248 -16.10 -1.80 -3.58
C THR A 248 -16.88 -0.61 -3.04
N THR A 249 -16.68 0.54 -3.64
CA THR A 249 -17.49 1.74 -3.43
C THR A 249 -18.19 2.10 -4.73
N THR A 250 -19.45 2.50 -4.64
CA THR A 250 -20.20 2.98 -5.80
C THR A 250 -19.75 4.41 -6.11
N VAL A 251 -19.26 4.64 -7.33
CA VAL A 251 -18.86 5.98 -7.79
C VAL A 251 -19.50 6.33 -9.14
N ASP A 252 -19.54 7.62 -9.43
CA ASP A 252 -20.07 8.14 -10.70
C ASP A 252 -19.07 7.86 -11.84
N LYS A 253 -19.58 7.43 -13.00
CA LYS A 253 -18.75 6.82 -14.06
C LYS A 253 -17.73 7.80 -14.66
N LEU A 254 -16.47 7.40 -14.66
CA LEU A 254 -15.67 7.36 -15.90
C LEU A 254 -15.95 6.00 -16.56
N ALA A 255 -16.00 5.90 -17.88
CA ALA A 255 -16.38 4.67 -18.61
C ALA A 255 -15.37 3.51 -18.43
N ILE A 256 -15.36 2.93 -17.24
CA ILE A 256 -14.54 1.81 -16.79
C ILE A 256 -15.47 0.61 -16.69
N THR A 257 -15.13 -0.44 -17.43
CA THR A 257 -15.69 -1.78 -17.15
C THR A 257 -14.81 -2.35 -16.05
N GLY A 258 -15.43 -2.87 -14.99
CA GLY A 258 -14.83 -3.12 -13.67
C GLY A 258 -13.50 -3.87 -13.66
N PRO A 259 -12.91 -4.10 -12.47
CA PRO A 259 -11.71 -4.90 -12.40
C PRO A 259 -12.05 -6.31 -12.89
N ALA A 260 -11.46 -6.69 -14.02
CA ALA A 260 -11.71 -8.02 -14.59
C ALA A 260 -10.98 -9.08 -13.74
N ASP A 261 -9.81 -8.71 -13.24
CA ASP A 261 -8.90 -9.57 -12.48
C ASP A 261 -8.17 -8.74 -11.39
N PHE A 262 -7.78 -9.44 -10.32
CA PHE A 262 -6.84 -9.03 -9.29
C PHE A 262 -5.63 -9.95 -9.34
N ASP A 263 -4.44 -9.36 -9.38
CA ASP A 263 -3.22 -10.10 -9.14
C ASP A 263 -2.82 -9.84 -7.67
N ILE A 264 -2.98 -10.86 -6.83
CA ILE A 264 -2.54 -10.85 -5.43
C ILE A 264 -1.16 -11.51 -5.38
N THR A 265 -0.12 -10.70 -5.16
CA THR A 265 1.25 -11.16 -5.01
C THR A 265 1.62 -11.22 -3.53
N LEU A 266 2.09 -12.37 -3.07
CA LEU A 266 2.74 -12.55 -1.78
C LEU A 266 4.24 -12.70 -2.01
N THR A 267 5.05 -11.86 -1.36
CA THR A 267 6.51 -11.82 -1.48
C THR A 267 7.14 -12.30 -0.18
N GLY A 268 8.10 -13.22 -0.31
CA GLY A 268 8.83 -13.91 0.77
C GLY A 268 9.71 -15.02 0.19
N ASP A 269 10.57 -15.63 1.01
CA ASP A 269 11.38 -16.78 0.60
C ASP A 269 10.60 -18.09 0.75
N PHE A 270 10.19 -18.65 -0.37
CA PHE A 270 9.49 -19.94 -0.45
C PHE A 270 10.38 -21.10 -0.89
N SER A 271 11.70 -20.89 -0.99
CA SER A 271 12.66 -21.93 -1.41
C SER A 271 12.63 -23.16 -0.51
N ALA A 272 12.25 -23.00 0.76
CA ALA A 272 12.10 -24.11 1.67
C ALA A 272 11.00 -25.10 1.21
N LEU A 273 9.95 -24.59 0.56
CA LEU A 273 8.82 -25.42 0.11
C LEU A 273 9.20 -26.35 -1.05
N ASP A 274 10.22 -25.99 -1.84
CA ASP A 274 10.87 -26.82 -2.86
C ASP A 274 11.80 -27.80 -2.16
N THR A 275 11.39 -29.06 -2.09
CA THR A 275 12.11 -30.06 -1.31
C THR A 275 13.20 -30.75 -2.11
N ASP A 276 13.12 -30.77 -3.44
CA ASP A 276 14.11 -31.45 -4.28
C ASP A 276 15.21 -30.54 -4.82
N GLY A 277 14.98 -29.22 -4.79
CA GLY A 277 15.93 -28.17 -5.15
C GLY A 277 15.89 -27.79 -6.63
N ASP A 278 14.84 -28.18 -7.37
CA ASP A 278 14.72 -27.92 -8.80
C ASP A 278 14.09 -26.55 -9.16
N LYS A 279 13.77 -25.75 -8.13
CA LYS A 279 13.14 -24.43 -8.16
C LYS A 279 11.69 -24.44 -8.63
N LYS A 280 10.98 -25.54 -8.45
CA LYS A 280 9.55 -25.62 -8.65
C LYS A 280 8.89 -26.18 -7.39
N ILE A 281 7.58 -25.99 -7.34
CA ILE A 281 6.73 -26.44 -6.24
C ILE A 281 5.78 -27.48 -6.83
N GLU A 282 6.03 -28.75 -6.52
CA GLU A 282 5.34 -29.89 -7.10
C GLU A 282 4.35 -30.56 -6.14
N THR A 283 3.56 -31.49 -6.67
CA THR A 283 2.68 -32.33 -5.83
C THR A 283 3.51 -33.18 -4.88
N GLY A 284 3.22 -33.07 -3.59
CA GLY A 284 3.93 -33.78 -2.51
C GLY A 284 4.80 -32.85 -1.65
N GLU A 285 5.12 -31.68 -2.17
CA GLU A 285 5.91 -30.64 -1.51
C GLU A 285 5.03 -29.69 -0.67
N GLY A 286 5.62 -28.58 -0.20
CA GLY A 286 4.83 -27.47 0.34
C GLY A 286 3.90 -26.85 -0.72
N SER A 287 3.02 -25.94 -0.31
CA SER A 287 2.19 -25.21 -1.26
C SER A 287 1.79 -23.84 -0.74
N VAL A 288 1.48 -22.93 -1.66
CA VAL A 288 0.77 -21.69 -1.36
C VAL A 288 -0.47 -21.64 -2.23
N THR A 289 -1.63 -21.43 -1.62
CA THR A 289 -2.92 -21.59 -2.29
C THR A 289 -3.85 -20.42 -2.01
N LEU A 290 -4.69 -20.07 -2.98
CA LEU A 290 -5.81 -19.16 -2.83
C LEU A 290 -7.05 -19.81 -3.49
N GLY A 291 -7.86 -20.51 -2.70
CA GLY A 291 -9.00 -21.27 -3.22
C GLY A 291 -8.58 -22.27 -4.30
N ALA A 292 -9.23 -22.23 -5.47
CA ALA A 292 -8.92 -23.06 -6.63
C ALA A 292 -8.01 -22.36 -7.67
N THR A 293 -7.48 -21.17 -7.35
CA THR A 293 -6.62 -20.42 -8.28
C THR A 293 -5.26 -21.10 -8.44
N THR A 294 -4.69 -21.01 -9.64
CA THR A 294 -3.36 -21.57 -9.92
C THR A 294 -2.28 -20.56 -9.53
N PRO A 295 -1.32 -20.91 -8.65
CA PRO A 295 -0.21 -20.02 -8.30
C PRO A 295 0.75 -19.82 -9.48
N VAL A 296 1.20 -18.58 -9.68
CA VAL A 296 2.29 -18.23 -10.58
C VAL A 296 3.52 -17.88 -9.74
N TRP A 297 4.52 -18.74 -9.77
CA TRP A 297 5.75 -18.60 -8.98
C TRP A 297 6.80 -17.76 -9.70
N ALA A 298 7.53 -16.93 -8.95
CA ALA A 298 8.79 -16.38 -9.42
C ALA A 298 9.84 -17.50 -9.55
N ALA A 299 10.75 -17.36 -10.51
CA ALA A 299 11.76 -18.40 -10.82
C ALA A 299 12.74 -18.69 -9.68
N ASP A 300 12.89 -17.75 -8.75
CA ASP A 300 13.71 -17.88 -7.54
C ASP A 300 12.88 -18.20 -6.29
N LEU A 301 11.58 -18.44 -6.45
CA LEU A 301 10.62 -18.68 -5.37
C LEU A 301 10.56 -17.53 -4.34
N SER A 302 10.90 -16.29 -4.74
CA SER A 302 10.82 -15.10 -3.89
C SER A 302 9.41 -14.47 -3.84
N SER A 303 8.49 -14.95 -4.67
CA SER A 303 7.10 -14.52 -4.66
C SER A 303 6.19 -15.52 -5.37
N VAL A 304 4.90 -15.43 -5.04
CA VAL A 304 3.81 -16.14 -5.72
C VAL A 304 2.68 -15.16 -6.00
N THR A 305 2.13 -15.22 -7.21
CA THR A 305 1.01 -14.38 -7.64
C THR A 305 -0.20 -15.24 -7.97
N PHE A 306 -1.37 -14.81 -7.50
CA PHE A 306 -2.66 -15.43 -7.80
C PHE A 306 -3.51 -14.48 -8.61
N LYS A 307 -4.13 -14.99 -9.67
CA LYS A 307 -5.18 -14.28 -10.41
C LYS A 307 -6.54 -14.64 -9.81
N ASP A 308 -7.26 -13.65 -9.31
CA ASP A 308 -8.63 -13.82 -8.78
C ASP A 308 -9.57 -12.78 -9.39
N VAL A 309 -10.86 -13.09 -9.48
CA VAL A 309 -11.91 -12.22 -10.04
C VAL A 309 -12.91 -11.76 -8.98
N ALA A 310 -12.83 -12.29 -7.75
CA ALA A 310 -13.80 -11.99 -6.71
C ALA A 310 -13.54 -10.61 -6.06
N VAL A 311 -14.56 -9.74 -6.11
CA VAL A 311 -14.63 -8.46 -5.38
C VAL A 311 -15.52 -8.60 -4.15
N ASN A 312 -15.28 -7.76 -3.13
CA ASN A 312 -16.05 -7.74 -1.87
C ASN A 312 -15.94 -9.03 -1.06
N THR A 313 -14.86 -9.77 -1.24
CA THR A 313 -14.61 -11.03 -0.54
C THR A 313 -13.28 -10.97 0.20
N ALA A 314 -13.18 -11.84 1.21
CA ALA A 314 -11.93 -12.13 1.88
C ALA A 314 -11.14 -13.14 1.04
N HIS A 315 -9.90 -12.79 0.72
CA HIS A 315 -8.95 -13.61 -0.03
C HIS A 315 -7.98 -14.26 0.94
N ASN A 316 -8.12 -15.57 1.16
CA ASN A 316 -7.29 -16.33 2.10
C ASN A 316 -6.15 -17.03 1.36
N VAL A 317 -4.97 -16.39 1.35
CA VAL A 317 -3.74 -17.00 0.84
C VAL A 317 -3.15 -17.88 1.95
N SER A 318 -3.16 -19.18 1.74
CA SER A 318 -2.70 -20.17 2.72
C SER A 318 -1.34 -20.72 2.33
N VAL A 319 -0.34 -20.58 3.21
CA VAL A 319 0.96 -21.23 3.09
C VAL A 319 0.90 -22.55 3.85
N ASN A 320 1.05 -23.67 3.14
CA ASN A 320 0.92 -25.01 3.68
C ASN A 320 2.25 -25.77 3.60
N ILE A 321 2.65 -26.31 4.74
CA ILE A 321 3.77 -27.21 4.91
C ILE A 321 3.25 -28.65 4.85
N SER A 322 3.47 -29.33 3.72
CA SER A 322 3.08 -30.74 3.59
C SER A 322 3.83 -31.62 4.60
N ALA A 323 3.11 -32.53 5.26
CA ALA A 323 3.70 -33.53 6.15
C ALA A 323 4.67 -34.49 5.42
N THR A 324 4.51 -34.65 4.11
CA THR A 324 5.37 -35.50 3.25
C THR A 324 6.70 -34.80 2.91
N ALA A 325 6.69 -33.47 2.83
CA ALA A 325 7.84 -32.60 2.57
C ALA A 325 8.78 -32.43 3.81
N ALA A 326 8.28 -32.79 4.99
CA ALA A 326 8.93 -32.52 6.27
C ALA A 326 10.37 -33.08 6.35
N ASN A 327 10.75 -34.13 5.63
CA ASN A 327 12.10 -34.71 5.79
C ASN A 327 13.24 -33.88 5.17
N ARG A 328 12.95 -32.84 4.37
CA ARG A 328 13.96 -31.97 3.74
C ARG A 328 13.73 -30.47 3.98
N LEU A 329 12.58 -30.11 4.55
CA LEU A 329 12.20 -28.73 4.82
C LEU A 329 12.91 -28.17 6.06
N THR A 330 13.47 -26.97 5.97
CA THR A 330 13.89 -26.16 7.13
C THR A 330 13.37 -24.75 6.94
N LEU A 331 12.31 -24.40 7.68
CA LEU A 331 11.69 -23.08 7.58
C LEU A 331 12.59 -22.00 8.17
N ALA A 332 12.81 -20.91 7.45
CA ALA A 332 13.53 -19.73 7.92
C ALA A 332 12.59 -18.70 8.58
N THR A 333 13.08 -17.97 9.59
CA THR A 333 12.41 -16.72 10.00
C THR A 333 12.47 -15.74 8.85
N GLN A 334 11.36 -15.07 8.57
CA GLN A 334 11.29 -14.13 7.45
C GLN A 334 10.12 -13.17 7.62
N SER A 335 10.15 -12.05 6.89
CA SER A 335 9.04 -11.11 6.80
C SER A 335 8.42 -11.20 5.41
N PHE A 336 7.10 -11.04 5.35
CA PHE A 336 6.33 -11.10 4.12
C PHE A 336 5.77 -9.73 3.77
N THR A 337 5.63 -9.47 2.48
CA THR A 337 4.86 -8.34 1.97
C THR A 337 3.85 -8.81 0.94
N THR A 338 2.77 -8.06 0.77
CA THR A 338 1.77 -8.33 -0.26
C THR A 338 1.51 -7.09 -1.10
N SER A 339 1.29 -7.32 -2.39
CA SER A 339 0.82 -6.33 -3.34
C SER A 339 -0.44 -6.85 -4.01
N VAL A 340 -1.37 -5.94 -4.29
CA VAL A 340 -2.57 -6.21 -5.05
C VAL A 340 -2.64 -5.21 -6.19
N THR A 341 -2.57 -5.71 -7.41
CA THR A 341 -2.83 -4.94 -8.62
C THR A 341 -4.17 -5.33 -9.19
N SER A 342 -4.85 -4.35 -9.78
CA SER A 342 -6.15 -4.56 -10.39
C SER A 342 -6.18 -3.90 -11.75
N ASP A 343 -6.61 -4.69 -12.74
CA ASP A 343 -6.65 -4.23 -14.12
C ASP A 343 -8.02 -3.63 -14.40
N TYR A 344 -8.05 -2.32 -14.58
CA TYR A 344 -9.25 -1.63 -15.06
C TYR A 344 -9.16 -1.46 -16.56
N THR A 345 -10.25 -1.82 -17.25
CA THR A 345 -10.41 -1.46 -18.65
C THR A 345 -11.22 -0.18 -18.72
N ALA A 346 -10.54 0.97 -18.80
CA ALA A 346 -11.18 2.17 -19.32
C ALA A 346 -11.39 1.97 -20.82
N THR A 347 -12.53 2.42 -21.35
CA THR A 347 -12.93 2.26 -22.76
C THR A 347 -11.89 2.80 -23.77
N THR A 348 -10.91 3.58 -23.33
CA THR A 348 -9.85 4.15 -24.18
C THR A 348 -8.41 3.82 -23.75
N ALA A 349 -8.18 3.14 -22.61
CA ALA A 349 -6.84 2.67 -22.20
C ALA A 349 -6.93 1.65 -21.05
N LYS A 350 -6.18 0.55 -21.13
CA LYS A 350 -5.91 -0.31 -19.96
C LYS A 350 -4.72 0.28 -19.22
N THR A 351 -4.89 0.57 -17.94
CA THR A 351 -3.78 0.89 -17.04
C THR A 351 -4.00 0.11 -15.76
N ASP A 352 -3.07 -0.76 -15.43
CA ASP A 352 -3.07 -1.51 -14.18
C ASP A 352 -2.97 -0.51 -13.03
N VAL A 353 -3.97 -0.51 -12.16
CA VAL A 353 -3.94 0.34 -10.96
C VAL A 353 -3.42 -0.53 -9.82
N LYS A 354 -2.26 -0.15 -9.28
CA LYS A 354 -1.75 -0.74 -8.05
C LYS A 354 -2.57 -0.21 -6.89
N VAL A 355 -3.37 -1.07 -6.26
CA VAL A 355 -4.25 -0.64 -5.17
C VAL A 355 -3.65 -0.96 -3.79
N LEU A 356 -2.75 -1.94 -3.73
CA LEU A 356 -1.93 -2.21 -2.56
C LEU A 356 -0.49 -2.51 -3.03
N THR A 357 0.52 -1.82 -2.47
CA THR A 357 1.92 -2.04 -2.85
C THR A 357 2.76 -2.32 -1.62
N ASN A 358 3.51 -3.43 -1.64
CA ASN A 358 4.50 -3.81 -0.63
C ASN A 358 4.02 -3.65 0.82
N THR A 359 2.75 -3.94 1.07
CA THR A 359 2.15 -3.81 2.39
C THR A 359 2.61 -4.98 3.26
N ALA A 360 2.92 -4.71 4.53
CA ALA A 360 3.35 -5.74 5.47
C ALA A 360 2.29 -6.87 5.54
N ALA A 361 2.72 -8.09 5.26
CA ALA A 361 1.88 -9.28 5.25
C ALA A 361 2.19 -10.23 6.42
N GLY A 362 2.99 -9.77 7.38
CA GLY A 362 3.36 -10.52 8.58
C GLY A 362 4.77 -11.09 8.53
N SER A 363 5.08 -12.02 9.43
CA SER A 363 6.41 -12.61 9.58
C SER A 363 6.36 -13.96 10.28
N TRP A 364 7.29 -14.84 9.93
CA TRP A 364 7.56 -16.05 10.70
C TRP A 364 8.67 -15.84 11.72
N THR A 365 8.42 -16.32 12.93
CA THR A 365 9.38 -16.33 14.03
C THR A 365 9.75 -17.77 14.40
N LEU A 366 10.72 -17.97 15.29
CA LEU A 366 11.07 -19.29 15.84
C LEU A 366 10.59 -19.36 17.29
N ASN A 367 10.17 -20.54 17.73
CA ASN A 367 10.06 -20.87 19.17
C ASN A 367 11.41 -21.36 19.75
N GLY A 368 12.52 -20.94 19.15
CA GLY A 368 13.87 -21.22 19.65
C GLY A 368 14.16 -20.41 20.90
N SER A 369 15.22 -20.75 21.63
CA SER A 369 15.58 -19.97 22.81
C SER A 369 16.19 -18.63 22.44
N GLU A 370 15.75 -17.58 23.12
CA GLU A 370 16.38 -16.26 23.11
C GLU A 370 16.70 -15.89 24.56
N ILE A 371 17.99 -15.79 24.88
CA ILE A 371 18.46 -15.50 26.23
C ILE A 371 19.38 -14.29 26.21
N GLU A 372 19.00 -13.27 26.98
CA GLU A 372 19.80 -12.08 27.20
C GLU A 372 20.69 -12.22 28.44
N VAL A 373 21.96 -11.87 28.28
CA VAL A 373 22.92 -11.63 29.36
C VAL A 373 23.19 -10.12 29.38
N PRO A 374 22.50 -9.34 30.24
CA PRO A 374 22.53 -7.88 30.17
C PRO A 374 23.89 -7.28 30.52
N TYR A 375 24.75 -8.04 31.21
CA TYR A 375 26.03 -7.54 31.69
C TYR A 375 27.05 -8.67 31.88
N LEU A 376 28.14 -8.66 31.11
CA LEU A 376 29.26 -9.59 31.28
C LEU A 376 30.60 -8.86 31.12
N PRO A 377 31.39 -8.67 32.19
CA PRO A 377 32.70 -8.03 32.08
C PRO A 377 33.74 -9.00 31.51
N PHE A 378 34.64 -8.50 30.68
CA PHE A 378 35.76 -9.26 30.12
C PHE A 378 37.05 -8.42 30.08
N GLY A 379 38.20 -9.07 30.21
CA GLY A 379 39.52 -8.42 30.22
C GLY A 379 40.50 -9.13 31.15
N ASP A 380 41.69 -8.58 31.33
CA ASP A 380 42.79 -9.26 32.04
C ASP A 380 42.47 -9.60 33.51
N ASN A 381 41.64 -8.78 34.18
CA ASN A 381 41.23 -9.01 35.57
C ASN A 381 39.90 -9.75 35.72
N THR A 382 39.23 -10.11 34.61
CA THR A 382 37.90 -10.72 34.64
C THR A 382 37.83 -11.87 33.65
N ALA A 383 37.60 -13.09 34.15
CA ALA A 383 37.39 -14.27 33.32
C ALA A 383 35.88 -14.54 33.21
N PRO A 384 35.26 -14.33 32.02
CA PRO A 384 33.85 -14.62 31.81
C PRO A 384 33.55 -16.11 31.98
N ILE A 385 32.37 -16.40 32.54
CA ILE A 385 31.80 -17.73 32.65
C ILE A 385 30.50 -17.68 31.87
N LEU A 386 30.41 -18.47 30.81
CA LEU A 386 29.21 -18.58 29.99
C LEU A 386 29.03 -20.02 29.59
N ARG A 387 28.02 -20.67 30.16
CA ARG A 387 27.68 -22.06 29.91
C ARG A 387 26.27 -22.12 29.38
N LEU A 388 26.09 -22.82 28.28
CA LEU A 388 24.79 -23.07 27.69
C LEU A 388 24.46 -24.54 27.86
N THR A 389 23.33 -24.81 28.49
CA THR A 389 22.76 -26.14 28.68
C THR A 389 21.67 -26.33 27.65
N ASN A 390 21.78 -27.40 26.86
CA ASN A 390 20.74 -27.88 25.97
C ASN A 390 20.26 -29.23 26.49
N ALA A 391 19.10 -29.25 27.14
CA ALA A 391 18.46 -30.45 27.68
C ALA A 391 17.67 -31.24 26.63
N SER A 392 17.52 -30.71 25.41
CA SER A 392 16.78 -31.37 24.33
C SER A 392 17.57 -32.54 23.73
N THR A 393 16.92 -33.27 22.83
CA THR A 393 17.59 -34.30 22.01
C THR A 393 18.17 -33.76 20.71
N LYS A 394 17.98 -32.45 20.44
CA LYS A 394 18.32 -31.81 19.17
C LYS A 394 19.58 -30.98 19.29
N SER A 395 20.31 -30.85 18.19
CA SER A 395 21.38 -29.88 18.08
C SER A 395 20.87 -28.66 17.31
N GLY A 396 21.35 -27.47 17.66
CA GLY A 396 20.91 -26.23 17.01
C GLY A 396 22.01 -25.19 16.98
N ASP A 397 22.03 -24.36 15.95
CA ASP A 397 23.00 -23.28 15.83
C ASP A 397 22.81 -22.23 16.92
N LEU A 398 23.92 -21.74 17.45
CA LEU A 398 24.01 -20.58 18.33
C LEU A 398 24.38 -19.36 17.49
N THR A 399 23.46 -18.41 17.42
CA THR A 399 23.74 -17.05 16.95
C THR A 399 23.86 -16.10 18.13
N VAL A 400 24.73 -15.11 17.99
CA VAL A 400 24.97 -14.14 19.06
C VAL A 400 24.93 -12.73 18.50
N ARG A 401 24.23 -11.84 19.20
CA ARG A 401 24.41 -10.40 19.05
C ARG A 401 24.89 -9.76 20.34
N TYR A 402 25.60 -8.64 20.23
CA TYR A 402 26.22 -7.97 21.38
C TYR A 402 26.12 -6.45 21.34
N MET A 403 26.26 -5.82 22.51
CA MET A 403 26.51 -4.38 22.68
C MET A 403 27.58 -4.16 23.74
N ILE A 404 28.64 -3.42 23.41
CA ILE A 404 29.65 -3.02 24.40
C ILE A 404 29.21 -1.71 25.05
N GLU A 405 29.16 -1.70 26.39
CA GLU A 405 28.79 -0.52 27.17
C GLU A 405 29.67 0.68 26.80
N GLY A 406 29.04 1.78 26.42
CA GLY A 406 29.74 3.03 26.05
C GLY A 406 30.36 3.05 24.66
N THR A 407 30.25 1.96 23.89
CA THR A 407 30.76 1.88 22.50
C THR A 407 29.64 1.76 21.48
N GLU A 408 28.73 0.80 21.67
CA GLU A 408 27.68 0.49 20.69
C GLU A 408 26.34 1.12 21.09
N ALA A 409 25.66 1.76 20.14
CA ALA A 409 24.30 2.31 20.33
C ALA A 409 23.18 1.34 19.90
N SER A 410 23.55 0.22 19.26
CA SER A 410 22.65 -0.79 18.74
C SER A 410 23.32 -2.17 18.74
N TRP A 411 22.53 -3.24 18.79
CA TRP A 411 23.03 -4.61 18.72
C TRP A 411 23.82 -4.87 17.42
N LYS A 412 25.00 -5.48 17.55
CA LYS A 412 25.81 -6.02 16.45
C LYS A 412 25.71 -7.53 16.39
N THR A 413 25.52 -8.10 15.20
CA THR A 413 25.43 -9.55 15.00
C THR A 413 26.80 -10.17 14.73
N LEU A 414 27.07 -11.32 15.34
CA LEU A 414 28.24 -12.15 15.08
C LEU A 414 27.94 -13.31 14.11
N GLY A 415 26.69 -13.44 13.66
CA GLY A 415 26.23 -14.58 12.87
C GLY A 415 26.18 -15.88 13.69
N VAL A 416 26.29 -17.02 13.01
CA VAL A 416 26.35 -18.36 13.64
C VAL A 416 27.77 -18.61 14.13
N LEU A 417 27.92 -18.85 15.44
CA LEU A 417 29.23 -19.11 16.05
C LEU A 417 29.56 -20.60 16.15
N THR A 418 28.57 -21.44 16.45
CA THR A 418 28.73 -22.89 16.58
C THR A 418 27.36 -23.58 16.56
N THR A 419 27.35 -24.90 16.42
CA THR A 419 26.18 -25.73 16.72
C THR A 419 26.27 -26.24 18.16
N ILE A 420 25.21 -26.05 18.94
CA ILE A 420 25.04 -26.54 20.31
C ILE A 420 24.45 -27.94 20.25
N LYS A 421 25.16 -28.91 20.84
CA LYS A 421 24.70 -30.30 20.99
C LYS A 421 23.99 -30.49 22.34
N PRO A 422 23.20 -31.57 22.51
CA PRO A 422 22.67 -31.95 23.82
C PRO A 422 23.75 -32.01 24.91
N GLY A 423 23.45 -31.45 26.09
CA GLY A 423 24.36 -31.35 27.23
C GLY A 423 24.79 -29.92 27.55
N ILE A 424 25.86 -29.79 28.36
CA ILE A 424 26.40 -28.50 28.79
C ILE A 424 27.61 -28.15 27.92
N THR A 425 27.57 -27.00 27.27
CA THR A 425 28.66 -26.46 26.45
C THR A 425 29.21 -25.20 27.09
N ASN A 426 30.54 -25.12 27.26
CA ASN A 426 31.20 -23.86 27.62
C ASN A 426 31.35 -23.02 26.34
N ILE A 427 30.68 -21.87 26.30
CA ILE A 427 30.67 -20.97 25.14
C ILE A 427 31.42 -19.65 25.42
N ALA A 428 32.00 -19.49 26.62
CA ALA A 428 32.61 -18.23 27.04
C ALA A 428 33.74 -17.77 26.10
N ASP A 429 34.73 -18.63 25.85
CA ASP A 429 35.88 -18.26 25.02
C ASP A 429 35.45 -18.01 23.57
N LEU A 430 34.55 -18.83 23.03
CA LEU A 430 34.02 -18.69 21.67
C LEU A 430 33.34 -17.33 21.50
N VAL A 431 32.39 -17.00 22.37
CA VAL A 431 31.61 -15.77 22.29
C VAL A 431 32.48 -14.54 22.53
N ILE A 432 33.29 -14.55 23.58
CA ILE A 432 34.08 -13.38 23.96
C ILE A 432 35.22 -13.11 22.97
N ASN A 433 35.83 -14.15 22.40
CA ASN A 433 36.84 -13.96 21.35
C ASN A 433 36.21 -13.40 20.06
N ALA A 434 35.00 -13.84 19.70
CA ALA A 434 34.27 -13.28 18.56
C ALA A 434 33.92 -11.80 18.78
N VAL A 435 33.43 -11.42 19.97
CA VAL A 435 33.19 -10.02 20.34
C VAL A 435 34.48 -9.19 20.27
N LYS A 436 35.58 -9.66 20.86
CA LYS A 436 36.88 -8.96 20.83
C LYS A 436 37.38 -8.74 19.40
N ALA A 437 37.25 -9.77 18.56
CA ALA A 437 37.69 -9.72 17.17
C ALA A 437 36.85 -8.72 16.35
N ASP A 438 35.53 -8.75 16.49
CA ASP A 438 34.61 -7.87 15.75
C ASP A 438 34.72 -6.40 16.22
N ALA A 439 34.77 -6.16 17.53
CA ALA A 439 34.83 -4.82 18.10
C ALA A 439 36.24 -4.20 18.13
N GLY A 440 37.30 -5.00 17.92
CA GLY A 440 38.68 -4.53 18.02
C GLY A 440 39.10 -4.11 19.43
N VAL A 441 38.52 -4.72 20.47
CA VAL A 441 38.82 -4.42 21.88
C VAL A 441 39.37 -5.63 22.62
N THR A 442 40.11 -5.40 23.71
CA THR A 442 40.66 -6.47 24.56
C THR A 442 39.95 -6.61 25.91
N LYS A 443 39.23 -5.57 26.34
CA LYS A 443 38.49 -5.50 27.60
C LYS A 443 37.23 -4.66 27.45
N GLY A 444 36.25 -4.89 28.32
CA GLY A 444 35.01 -4.12 28.34
C GLY A 444 33.92 -4.81 29.16
N LYS A 445 32.71 -4.30 29.01
CA LYS A 445 31.49 -4.91 29.54
C LYS A 445 30.53 -5.06 28.37
N VAL A 446 29.96 -6.24 28.23
CA VAL A 446 29.13 -6.58 27.09
C VAL A 446 27.75 -7.06 27.53
N ALA A 447 26.71 -6.57 26.88
CA ALA A 447 25.40 -7.21 26.86
C ALA A 447 25.38 -8.19 25.69
N LEU A 448 24.91 -9.42 25.93
CA LEU A 448 24.82 -10.48 24.93
C LEU A 448 23.37 -10.89 24.75
N GLU A 449 22.98 -11.23 23.54
CA GLU A 449 21.79 -12.01 23.29
C GLU A 449 22.17 -13.26 22.51
N LEU A 450 21.79 -14.39 23.08
CA LEU A 450 22.10 -15.72 22.61
C LEU A 450 20.81 -16.31 22.05
N VAL A 451 20.80 -16.60 20.77
CA VAL A 451 19.66 -17.28 20.13
C VAL A 451 20.11 -18.67 19.73
N THR A 452 19.36 -19.69 20.14
CA THR A 452 19.62 -21.05 19.68
C THR A 452 18.45 -21.65 18.92
N ASN A 453 18.77 -22.37 17.85
CA ASN A 453 17.82 -23.20 17.13
C ASN A 453 17.54 -24.51 17.88
N VAL A 454 17.25 -24.41 19.18
CA VAL A 454 16.87 -25.50 20.09
C VAL A 454 15.58 -25.09 20.80
N PRO A 455 14.65 -26.02 21.14
CA PRO A 455 13.40 -25.67 21.80
C PRO A 455 13.64 -24.83 23.04
N ASP A 456 12.94 -23.68 23.14
CA ASP A 456 13.19 -22.70 24.19
C ASP A 456 13.20 -23.34 25.59
N ALA A 457 12.18 -24.13 25.92
CA ALA A 457 12.03 -24.80 27.21
C ALA A 457 13.22 -25.68 27.64
N ASP A 458 14.04 -26.13 26.69
CA ASP A 458 15.17 -27.02 26.93
C ASP A 458 16.52 -26.30 26.99
N VAL A 459 16.54 -24.96 26.89
CA VAL A 459 17.78 -24.18 26.93
C VAL A 459 17.85 -23.32 28.17
N ASP A 460 19.01 -23.38 28.83
CA ASP A 460 19.38 -22.52 29.94
C ASP A 460 20.80 -21.98 29.75
N VAL A 461 21.05 -20.74 30.18
CA VAL A 461 22.37 -20.13 30.14
C VAL A 461 22.74 -19.69 31.54
N THR A 462 23.86 -20.23 32.02
CA THR A 462 24.53 -19.73 33.21
C THR A 462 25.59 -18.71 32.81
N ALA A 463 25.43 -17.48 33.27
CA ALA A 463 26.39 -16.41 33.10
C ALA A 463 27.02 -15.99 34.44
N GLY A 464 28.29 -15.62 34.40
CA GLY A 464 29.03 -15.13 35.56
C GLY A 464 30.42 -14.66 35.18
N PHE A 465 31.21 -14.24 36.15
CA PHE A 465 32.60 -13.88 35.93
C PHE A 465 33.43 -14.16 37.18
N LYS A 466 34.72 -14.41 36.99
CA LYS A 466 35.71 -14.49 38.06
C LYS A 466 36.58 -13.24 38.05
N VAL A 467 36.75 -12.59 39.19
CA VAL A 467 37.76 -11.54 39.39
C VAL A 467 39.11 -12.23 39.65
N VAL A 468 40.05 -12.09 38.73
CA VAL A 468 41.29 -12.88 38.73
C VAL A 468 42.18 -12.52 39.92
N SER A 469 42.27 -11.23 40.26
CA SER A 469 43.07 -10.72 41.38
C SER A 469 42.56 -11.15 42.76
N GLU A 470 41.25 -11.30 42.93
CA GLU A 470 40.61 -11.50 44.24
C GLU A 470 40.08 -12.92 44.43
N GLN A 471 40.05 -13.75 43.37
CA GLN A 471 39.41 -15.07 43.31
C GLN A 471 37.88 -15.08 43.49
N ASP A 472 37.27 -13.91 43.67
CA ASP A 472 35.83 -13.73 43.78
C ASP A 472 35.08 -14.12 42.49
N ARG A 473 33.82 -14.52 42.65
CA ARG A 473 32.92 -14.88 41.55
C ARG A 473 31.62 -14.09 41.65
N GLY A 474 31.24 -13.45 40.55
CA GLY A 474 29.93 -12.87 40.36
C GLY A 474 29.05 -13.79 39.53
N ILE A 475 27.78 -13.94 39.90
CA ILE A 475 26.75 -14.52 39.05
C ILE A 475 26.03 -13.36 38.36
N VAL A 476 25.78 -13.53 37.06
CA VAL A 476 25.02 -12.57 36.26
C VAL A 476 23.65 -13.18 36.00
N THR A 477 22.60 -12.40 36.26
CA THR A 477 21.23 -12.80 35.90
C THR A 477 21.10 -12.92 34.39
N THR A 478 20.52 -14.01 33.93
CA THR A 478 20.10 -14.19 32.55
C THR A 478 18.60 -13.99 32.44
N VAL A 479 18.14 -13.46 31.30
CA VAL A 479 16.72 -13.20 31.05
C VAL A 479 16.33 -13.96 29.80
N LYS A 480 15.39 -14.90 29.96
CA LYS A 480 14.76 -15.58 28.84
C LYS A 480 13.68 -14.67 28.26
N LYS A 481 13.65 -14.48 26.94
CA LYS A 481 12.71 -13.58 26.26
C LYS A 481 11.48 -14.30 25.74
#